data_AF-A0A6N9PX96-F1
#
_entry.id   AF-A0A6N9PX96-F1
#
_cell.length_a   1.000
_cell.length_b   1.000
_cell.length_c   1.000
_cell.angle_alpha   90.00
_cell.angle_beta   90.00
_cell.angle_gamma   90.00
#
_symmetry.space_group_name_H-M   'P 1'
#
loop_
_entity.id
_entity.type
_entity.pdbx_description
1 polymer ?
#
loop_
_entity_poly.entity_id
_entity_poly.type
_entity_poly.pdbx_seq_one_letter_code
_entity_poly.pdbx_strand_id
1 'polypeptide(L)'
;MKEIILDSSRAMDHLEALGYEVGSRKDLLSYMISAGVKPSDEAFQAYHKEYQDFFIQYEEAKSAFEKEFVEPLAPGRRLTWNLDFATRRLTVEGLS
;
A
#
# COMPACT_ATOMS: atom_id res chain seq x y z
N MET A 1 1.45 13.63 16.72
CA MET A 1 0.83 12.41 16.15
C MET A 1 -0.65 12.46 16.50
N LYS A 2 -1.53 12.28 15.52
CA LYS A 2 -2.99 12.29 15.70
C LYS A 2 -3.55 10.98 15.17
N GLU A 3 -4.49 10.39 15.89
CA GLU A 3 -5.21 9.18 15.48
C GLU A 3 -6.64 9.55 15.10
N ILE A 4 -7.13 8.99 14.00
CA ILE A 4 -8.49 9.18 13.47
C ILE A 4 -9.04 7.80 13.15
N ILE A 5 -10.23 7.49 13.65
CA ILE A 5 -10.96 6.27 13.27
C ILE A 5 -11.82 6.63 12.07
N LEU A 6 -11.68 5.87 10.99
CA LEU A 6 -12.46 6.06 9.77
C LEU A 6 -13.58 5.03 9.68
N ASP A 7 -14.70 5.44 9.09
CA ASP A 7 -15.77 4.49 8.72
C ASP A 7 -15.30 3.61 7.56
N SER A 8 -15.72 2.34 7.56
CA SER A 8 -15.39 1.42 6.46
C SER A 8 -15.93 1.95 5.12
N SER A 9 -15.10 1.85 4.08
CA SER A 9 -15.46 2.19 2.72
C SER A 9 -14.89 1.18 1.74
N ARG A 10 -15.56 1.03 0.60
CA ARG A 10 -15.05 0.22 -0.52
C ARG A 10 -13.64 0.62 -0.96
N ALA A 11 -13.29 1.91 -0.84
CA ALA A 11 -11.96 2.39 -1.19
C ALA A 11 -10.89 1.85 -0.24
N MET A 12 -11.19 1.79 1.07
CA MET A 12 -10.27 1.20 2.06
C MET A 12 -10.14 -0.31 1.88
N ASP A 13 -11.25 -1.02 1.64
CA ASP A 13 -11.21 -2.47 1.40
C ASP A 13 -10.44 -2.80 0.12
N HIS A 14 -10.56 -1.96 -0.92
CA HIS A 14 -9.80 -2.11 -2.15
C HIS A 14 -8.30 -1.83 -1.95
N LEU A 15 -7.96 -0.75 -1.24
CA LEU A 15 -6.57 -0.42 -0.90
C LEU A 15 -5.92 -1.53 -0.05
N GLU A 16 -6.67 -2.09 0.90
CA GLU A 16 -6.27 -3.22 1.72
C GLU A 16 -5.96 -4.46 0.86
N ALA A 17 -6.89 -4.82 -0.04
CA ALA A 17 -6.70 -5.95 -0.96
C ALA A 17 -5.45 -5.77 -1.82
N LEU A 18 -5.25 -4.59 -2.42
CA LEU A 18 -4.04 -4.28 -3.20
C LEU A 18 -2.76 -4.38 -2.35
N GLY A 19 -2.82 -3.92 -1.09
CA GLY A 19 -1.71 -4.06 -0.15
C GLY A 19 -1.32 -5.52 0.09
N TYR A 20 -2.31 -6.42 0.22
CA TYR A 20 -2.08 -7.85 0.32
C TYR A 20 -1.49 -8.45 -0.97
N GLU A 21 -1.96 -8.04 -2.15
CA GLU A 21 -1.42 -8.53 -3.42
C GLU A 21 0.05 -8.09 -3.64
N VAL A 22 0.40 -6.86 -3.27
CA VAL A 22 1.79 -6.35 -3.31
C VAL A 22 2.67 -7.11 -2.31
N GLY A 23 2.20 -7.26 -1.07
CA GLY A 23 2.91 -7.96 -0.01
C GLY A 23 3.20 -9.41 -0.36
N SER A 24 2.18 -10.16 -0.79
CA SER A 24 2.31 -11.58 -1.11
C SER A 24 3.32 -11.84 -2.25
N ARG A 25 3.32 -10.99 -3.28
CA ARG A 25 4.27 -11.11 -4.40
C ARG A 25 5.67 -10.70 -4.00
N LYS A 26 5.84 -9.67 -3.17
CA LYS A 26 7.15 -9.30 -2.63
C LYS A 26 7.75 -10.44 -1.81
N ASP A 27 6.95 -11.12 -0.99
CA ASP A 27 7.38 -12.26 -0.18
C ASP A 27 7.75 -13.45 -1.08
N LEU A 28 6.94 -13.73 -2.11
CA LEU A 28 7.23 -14.78 -3.10
C LEU A 28 8.55 -14.51 -3.86
N LEU A 29 8.75 -13.29 -4.36
CA LEU A 29 9.98 -12.91 -5.06
C LEU A 29 11.20 -13.02 -4.15
N SER A 30 11.06 -12.62 -2.88
CA SER A 30 12.12 -12.75 -1.87
C SER A 30 12.46 -14.22 -1.61
N TYR A 31 11.43 -15.07 -1.48
CA TYR A 31 11.61 -16.52 -1.35
C TYR A 31 12.32 -17.11 -2.57
N MET A 32 11.91 -16.75 -3.79
CA MET A 32 12.53 -17.24 -5.03
C MET A 32 14.03 -16.92 -5.08
N ILE A 33 14.43 -15.69 -4.74
CA ILE A 33 15.84 -15.30 -4.64
C ILE A 33 16.57 -16.16 -3.61
N SER A 34 15.97 -16.35 -2.42
CA SER A 34 16.57 -17.16 -1.35
C SER A 34 16.72 -18.64 -1.73
N ALA A 35 15.85 -19.15 -2.60
CA ALA A 35 15.88 -20.49 -3.14
C ALA A 35 16.83 -20.65 -4.35
N GLY A 36 17.53 -19.59 -4.76
CA GLY A 36 18.51 -19.60 -5.84
C GLY A 36 17.93 -19.35 -7.25
N VAL A 37 16.65 -18.98 -7.36
CA VAL A 37 16.06 -18.51 -8.62
C VAL A 37 16.69 -17.17 -8.97
N LYS A 38 17.17 -17.03 -10.21
CA LYS A 38 17.81 -15.80 -10.66
C LYS A 38 16.75 -14.82 -11.14
N PRO A 39 16.99 -13.51 -10.99
CA PRO A 39 16.10 -12.51 -11.57
C PRO A 39 15.89 -12.65 -13.08
N SER A 40 16.86 -13.20 -13.81
CA SER A 40 16.75 -13.47 -15.25
C SER A 40 15.81 -14.62 -15.61
N ASP A 41 15.41 -15.45 -14.64
CA ASP A 41 14.60 -16.63 -14.91
C ASP A 41 13.15 -16.23 -15.23
N GLU A 42 12.54 -16.92 -16.18
CA GLU A 42 11.20 -16.59 -16.69
C GLU A 42 10.14 -16.56 -15.59
N ALA A 43 10.18 -17.53 -14.68
CA ALA A 43 9.28 -17.57 -13.53
C ALA A 43 9.43 -16.34 -12.64
N PHE A 44 10.66 -15.86 -12.41
CA PHE A 44 10.88 -14.66 -11.61
C PHE A 44 10.32 -13.42 -12.33
N GLN A 45 10.59 -13.28 -13.62
CA GLN A 45 10.11 -12.15 -14.41
C GLN A 45 8.59 -12.09 -14.47
N ALA A 46 7.90 -13.23 -14.56
CA ALA A 46 6.45 -13.29 -14.52
C ALA A 46 5.88 -12.72 -13.21
N TYR A 47 6.33 -13.22 -12.06
CA TYR A 47 5.89 -12.70 -10.76
C TYR A 47 6.35 -11.27 -10.49
N HIS A 48 7.51 -10.87 -11.00
CA HIS A 48 8.00 -9.50 -10.87
C HIS A 48 7.14 -8.53 -11.67
N LYS A 49 6.69 -8.91 -12.87
CA LYS A 49 5.74 -8.13 -13.65
C LYS A 49 4.41 -8.00 -12.91
N GLU A 50 3.85 -9.08 -12.36
CA GLU A 50 2.62 -8.99 -11.58
C GLU A 50 2.79 -8.06 -10.36
N TYR A 51 3.91 -8.18 -9.64
CA TYR A 51 4.24 -7.28 -8.55
C TYR A 51 4.21 -5.81 -9.00
N GLN A 52 4.83 -5.49 -10.14
CA GLN A 52 4.82 -4.13 -10.69
C GLN A 52 3.41 -3.66 -11.03
N ASP A 53 2.60 -4.50 -11.66
CA ASP A 53 1.24 -4.17 -12.06
C ASP A 53 0.34 -3.90 -10.82
N PHE A 54 0.47 -4.70 -9.76
CA PHE A 54 -0.25 -4.46 -8.50
C PHE A 54 0.31 -3.27 -7.72
N PHE A 55 1.63 -3.06 -7.75
CA PHE A 55 2.26 -1.94 -7.08
C PHE A 55 1.79 -0.60 -7.66
N ILE A 56 1.65 -0.49 -8.98
CA ILE A 56 1.10 0.70 -9.64
C ILE A 56 -0.34 0.95 -9.16
N GLN A 57 -1.20 -0.08 -9.21
CA GLN A 57 -2.59 0.03 -8.73
C GLN A 57 -2.67 0.43 -7.25
N TYR A 58 -1.79 -0.13 -6.42
CA TYR A 58 -1.72 0.20 -4.99
C TYR A 58 -1.33 1.66 -4.76
N GLU A 59 -0.31 2.17 -5.46
CA GLU A 59 0.09 3.58 -5.34
C GLU A 59 -0.99 4.54 -5.86
N GLU A 60 -1.71 4.17 -6.92
CA GLU A 60 -2.88 4.93 -7.40
C GLU A 60 -4.00 4.99 -6.36
N ALA A 61 -4.38 3.84 -5.79
CA ALA A 61 -5.39 3.76 -4.74
C ALA A 61 -4.97 4.52 -3.47
N LYS A 62 -3.69 4.43 -3.12
CA LYS A 62 -3.10 5.16 -1.98
C LYS A 62 -3.11 6.67 -2.22
N SER A 63 -2.81 7.13 -3.44
CA SER A 63 -2.92 8.55 -3.79
C SER A 63 -4.36 9.05 -3.72
N ALA A 64 -5.33 8.25 -4.17
CA ALA A 64 -6.76 8.58 -4.04
C ALA A 64 -7.17 8.68 -2.56
N PHE A 65 -6.76 7.72 -1.73
CA PHE A 65 -7.00 7.74 -0.29
C PHE A 65 -6.37 8.97 0.38
N GLU A 66 -5.12 9.32 0.03
CA GLU A 66 -4.44 10.48 0.59
C GLU A 66 -5.20 11.77 0.28
N LYS A 67 -5.66 11.96 -0.97
CA LYS A 67 -6.48 13.11 -1.38
C LYS A 67 -7.81 13.22 -0.64
N GLU A 68 -8.45 12.09 -0.37
CA GLU A 68 -9.77 12.06 0.27
C GLU A 68 -9.70 12.24 1.80
N PHE A 69 -8.75 11.58 2.46
CA PHE A 69 -8.74 11.46 3.92
C PHE A 69 -7.60 12.21 4.61
N VAL A 70 -6.48 12.47 3.92
CA VAL A 70 -5.28 13.02 4.56
C VAL A 70 -5.07 14.48 4.17
N GLU A 71 -5.12 14.83 2.88
CA GLU A 71 -4.95 16.20 2.40
C GLU A 71 -5.93 17.20 3.05
N PRO A 72 -7.22 16.88 3.27
CA PRO A 72 -8.15 17.82 3.92
C PRO A 72 -7.79 18.13 5.37
N LEU A 73 -6.96 17.31 6.03
CA LEU A 73 -6.55 17.54 7.42
C LEU A 73 -5.55 18.70 7.55
N ALA A 74 -4.73 18.94 6.52
CA ALA A 74 -3.83 20.09 6.44
C ALA A 74 -3.50 20.44 4.97
N PRO A 75 -4.37 21.19 4.27
CA PRO A 75 -4.19 21.52 2.86
C PRO A 75 -2.83 22.17 2.57
N GLY A 76 -2.13 21.68 1.54
CA GLY A 76 -0.82 22.20 1.12
C GLY A 76 0.36 21.77 1.99
N ARG A 77 0.15 20.94 3.02
CA ARG A 77 1.22 20.34 3.83
C ARG A 77 1.33 18.86 3.53
N ARG A 78 2.56 18.39 3.32
CA ARG A 78 2.84 16.97 3.21
C ARG A 78 2.81 16.35 4.60
N LEU A 79 1.89 15.41 4.82
CA LEU A 79 1.75 14.67 6.07
C LEU A 79 2.28 13.24 5.89
N THR A 80 2.89 12.69 6.93
CA THR A 80 3.19 11.26 6.97
C THR A 80 2.01 10.56 7.63
N TRP A 81 1.56 9.46 7.03
CA TRP A 81 0.40 8.74 7.54
C TRP A 81 0.55 7.22 7.40
N ASN A 82 -0.18 6.49 8.25
CA ASN A 82 -0.33 5.05 8.19
C ASN A 82 -1.80 4.68 8.48
N LEU A 83 -2.35 3.74 7.71
CA LEU A 83 -3.68 3.19 7.97
C LEU A 83 -3.52 1.74 8.44
N ASP A 84 -3.96 1.46 9.67
CA ASP A 84 -4.21 0.11 10.11
C ASP A 84 -5.57 -0.34 9.55
N PHE A 85 -5.53 -1.26 8.58
CA PHE A 85 -6.74 -1.74 7.93
C PHE A 85 -7.64 -2.54 8.88
N ALA A 86 -7.09 -3.28 9.84
CA ALA A 86 -7.87 -4.12 10.75
C ALA A 86 -8.69 -3.28 11.74
N THR A 87 -8.09 -2.20 12.24
CA THR A 87 -8.74 -1.29 13.22
C THR A 87 -9.33 -0.03 12.59
N ARG A 88 -9.13 0.16 11.27
CA ARG A 88 -9.49 1.37 10.51
C ARG A 88 -8.92 2.65 11.15
N ARG A 89 -7.76 2.52 11.79
CA ARG A 89 -7.07 3.61 12.48
C ARG A 89 -6.08 4.27 11.54
N LEU A 90 -6.36 5.51 11.19
CA LEU A 90 -5.45 6.40 10.48
C LEU A 90 -4.59 7.16 11.50
N THR A 91 -3.29 6.89 11.49
CA THR A 91 -2.29 7.63 12.26
C THR A 91 -1.62 8.65 11.37
N VAL A 92 -1.61 9.92 11.77
CA VAL A 92 -1.03 11.02 11.00
C VAL A 92 0.01 11.77 11.83
N GLU A 93 1.16 12.02 11.23
CA GLU A 93 2.26 12.79 11.78
C GLU A 93 2.40 14.14 11.06
N GLY A 94 2.82 15.17 11.78
CA GLY A 94 2.93 16.54 11.23
C GLY A 94 1.65 17.39 11.32
N LEU A 95 0.55 16.84 11.85
CA LEU A 95 -0.60 17.62 12.32
C LEU A 95 -0.23 18.27 13.67
N SER A 96 0.11 19.56 13.62
CA SER A 96 0.38 20.46 14.74
C SER A 96 -0.80 21.38 15.00
#